data_AF-A0A8H7UEU9-F1
#
_entry.id   AF-A0A8H7UEU9-F1
#
_cell.length_a   1.000
_cell.length_b   1.000
_cell.length_c   1.000
_cell.angle_alpha   90.00
_cell.angle_beta   90.00
_cell.angle_gamma   90.00
#
_symmetry.space_group_name_H-M   'P 1'
#
loop_
_entity.id
_entity.type
_entity.pdbx_description
1 polymer ?
#
loop_
_entity_poly.entity_id
_entity_poly.type
_entity_poly.pdbx_seq_one_letter_code
_entity_poly.pdbx_strand_id
1 'polypeptide(L)'
;MDSGIDDPTDFNNLAFQGLDDHLRCPICKEFFNTAVILATCSHTFCSLCIRRSLSAEEVCPSCRHPAIESKLHNNLVVDYLVGIWKANRKQVLDLEKESEETSLMRDSPMDTSSQTSANPTSSTPTRVTRSSSRRSASQPSSAETETVTEAVAVTPTQTLTETSVEVELNGMYNDLPQSVYNLESQARLKKELRDLGLPDHGDKAALIQRHKTYLSIYSANEDSLNPLDAKALRKKLAEEEEIQSRGAGKKVEDNDIEQHNILFEHYEA
;
A
#
# COMPACT_ATOMS: atom_id res chain seq x y z
N MET A 1 4.08 17.03 19.15
CA MET A 1 3.95 15.90 18.21
C MET A 1 3.68 16.56 16.88
N ASP A 2 4.67 16.55 16.01
CA ASP A 2 4.59 17.16 14.69
C ASP A 2 3.66 16.29 13.84
N SER A 3 2.36 16.60 13.89
CA SER A 3 1.34 15.96 13.07
C SER A 3 1.25 16.68 11.73
N GLY A 4 2.39 16.82 11.07
CA GLY A 4 2.45 17.08 9.63
C GLY A 4 1.91 15.83 8.94
N ILE A 5 0.92 16.03 8.08
CA ILE A 5 0.45 14.96 7.20
C ILE A 5 1.58 14.72 6.20
N ASP A 6 2.14 13.51 6.20
CA ASP A 6 3.18 13.13 5.23
C ASP A 6 2.60 13.21 3.80
N ASP A 7 3.19 14.03 2.93
CA ASP A 7 2.72 14.24 1.55
C ASP A 7 3.86 14.02 0.55
N PRO A 8 3.61 13.39 -0.62
CA PRO A 8 4.65 13.20 -1.64
C PRO A 8 5.39 14.50 -2.00
N THR A 9 4.71 15.65 -1.96
CA THR A 9 5.30 16.97 -2.27
C THR A 9 6.28 17.50 -1.21
N ASP A 10 6.46 16.79 -0.09
CA ASP A 10 7.52 17.11 0.88
C ASP A 10 8.93 16.97 0.28
N PHE A 11 9.09 16.13 -0.76
CA PHE A 11 10.34 15.98 -1.49
C PHE A 11 10.42 16.99 -2.64
N ASN A 12 11.58 17.59 -2.87
CA ASN A 12 11.79 18.45 -4.05
C ASN A 12 12.15 17.62 -5.31
N ASN A 13 12.75 16.46 -5.10
CA ASN A 13 13.18 15.52 -6.12
C ASN A 13 12.01 14.66 -6.59
N LEU A 14 11.67 14.80 -7.88
CA LEU A 14 10.58 14.09 -8.54
C LEU A 14 10.68 12.55 -8.43
N ALA A 15 11.89 11.99 -8.31
CA ALA A 15 12.07 10.55 -8.13
C ALA A 15 11.60 10.09 -6.74
N PHE A 16 11.86 10.88 -5.69
CA PHE A 16 11.37 10.58 -4.35
C PHE A 16 9.87 10.85 -4.21
N GLN A 17 9.35 11.91 -4.85
CA GLN A 17 7.91 12.13 -4.95
C GLN A 17 7.22 10.92 -5.61
N GLY A 18 7.74 10.47 -6.75
CA GLY A 18 7.20 9.33 -7.48
C GLY A 18 7.25 8.03 -6.67
N LEU A 19 8.35 7.77 -5.96
CA LEU A 19 8.46 6.61 -5.07
C LEU A 19 7.45 6.67 -3.91
N ASP A 20 7.29 7.83 -3.26
CA ASP A 20 6.33 8.02 -2.16
C ASP A 20 4.90 7.79 -2.65
N ASP A 21 4.54 8.35 -3.83
CA ASP A 21 3.23 8.21 -4.45
C ASP A 21 2.89 6.75 -4.81
N HIS A 22 3.85 5.98 -5.34
CA HIS A 22 3.64 4.56 -5.67
C HIS A 22 3.49 3.65 -4.45
N LEU A 23 3.83 4.14 -3.25
CA LEU A 23 3.63 3.44 -1.98
C LEU A 23 2.28 3.82 -1.33
N ARG A 24 1.45 4.60 -2.02
CA ARG A 24 0.14 5.04 -1.55
C ARG A 24 -0.98 4.35 -2.29
N CYS A 25 -2.08 4.15 -1.58
CA CYS A 25 -3.27 3.55 -2.15
C CYS A 25 -3.98 4.55 -3.08
N PRO A 26 -4.32 4.15 -4.32
CA PRO A 26 -5.00 5.05 -5.25
C PRO A 26 -6.37 5.55 -4.77
N ILE A 27 -7.03 4.82 -3.84
CA ILE A 27 -8.35 5.15 -3.31
C ILE A 27 -8.26 6.15 -2.15
N CYS A 28 -7.44 5.86 -1.13
CA CYS A 28 -7.37 6.70 0.08
C CYS A 28 -6.21 7.70 0.10
N LYS A 29 -5.26 7.61 -0.85
CA LYS A 29 -4.06 8.47 -0.98
C LYS A 29 -3.07 8.42 0.21
N GLU A 30 -3.42 7.66 1.24
CA GLU A 30 -2.50 7.26 2.31
C GLU A 30 -1.60 6.10 1.88
N PHE A 31 -0.46 5.94 2.56
CA PHE A 31 0.38 4.75 2.44
C PHE A 31 -0.43 3.46 2.59
N PHE A 32 -0.08 2.42 1.83
CA PHE A 32 -0.81 1.16 1.93
C PHE A 32 -0.90 0.63 3.37
N ASN A 33 -2.09 0.13 3.70
CA ASN A 33 -2.38 -0.54 4.95
C ASN A 33 -3.07 -1.85 4.63
N THR A 34 -2.36 -2.97 4.85
CA THR A 34 -2.80 -4.30 4.44
C THR A 34 -3.00 -4.34 2.93
N ALA A 35 -1.89 -4.25 2.21
CA ALA A 35 -1.89 -4.18 0.76
C ALA A 35 -2.43 -5.47 0.16
N VAL A 36 -3.39 -5.36 -0.75
CA VAL A 36 -3.94 -6.47 -1.53
C VAL A 36 -3.88 -6.16 -3.01
N ILE A 37 -3.61 -7.19 -3.81
CA ILE A 37 -3.50 -7.11 -5.26
C ILE A 37 -4.67 -7.83 -5.92
N LEU A 38 -5.21 -7.22 -6.98
CA LEU A 38 -6.17 -7.86 -7.87
C LEU A 38 -5.45 -8.82 -8.83
N ALA A 39 -5.75 -10.11 -8.76
CA ALA A 39 -5.12 -11.11 -9.64
C ALA A 39 -5.43 -10.93 -11.14
N THR A 40 -6.49 -10.19 -11.49
CA THR A 40 -6.93 -9.98 -12.88
C THR A 40 -6.18 -8.87 -13.60
N CYS A 41 -5.73 -7.84 -12.88
CA CYS A 41 -5.12 -6.64 -13.46
C CYS A 41 -3.91 -6.09 -12.70
N SER A 42 -3.47 -6.77 -11.64
CA SER A 42 -2.29 -6.44 -10.81
C SER A 42 -2.29 -5.07 -10.09
N HIS A 43 -3.37 -4.32 -10.13
CA HIS A 43 -3.50 -3.10 -9.31
C HIS A 43 -3.60 -3.46 -7.82
N THR A 44 -2.91 -2.67 -6.99
CA THR A 44 -2.80 -2.88 -5.54
C THR A 44 -3.52 -1.77 -4.78
N PHE A 45 -4.20 -2.13 -3.71
CA PHE A 45 -5.00 -1.23 -2.85
C PHE A 45 -4.88 -1.64 -1.38
N CYS A 46 -5.32 -0.80 -0.45
CA CYS A 46 -5.59 -1.27 0.92
C CYS A 46 -6.77 -2.24 0.89
N SER A 47 -6.71 -3.31 1.69
CA SER A 47 -7.76 -4.33 1.75
C SER A 47 -9.17 -3.74 1.97
N LEU A 48 -9.32 -2.90 2.98
CA LEU A 48 -10.61 -2.27 3.28
C LEU A 48 -11.09 -1.33 2.17
N CYS A 49 -10.17 -0.62 1.50
CA CYS A 49 -10.50 0.32 0.44
C CYS A 49 -11.06 -0.40 -0.79
N ILE A 50 -10.41 -1.46 -1.24
CA ILE A 50 -10.87 -2.20 -2.42
C ILE A 50 -12.15 -2.98 -2.14
N ARG A 51 -12.29 -3.63 -0.97
CA ARG A 51 -13.53 -4.34 -0.60
C ARG A 51 -14.74 -3.41 -0.57
N ARG A 52 -14.58 -2.19 -0.05
CA ARG A 52 -15.63 -1.15 -0.11
C ARG A 52 -15.96 -0.77 -1.55
N SER A 53 -14.96 -0.56 -2.40
CA SER A 53 -15.19 -0.22 -3.80
C SER A 53 -15.93 -1.33 -4.55
N LEU A 54 -15.50 -2.59 -4.37
CA LEU A 54 -16.11 -3.75 -5.02
C LEU A 54 -17.55 -3.99 -4.57
N SER A 55 -17.89 -3.62 -3.32
CA SER A 55 -19.27 -3.68 -2.82
C SER A 55 -20.22 -2.71 -3.52
N ALA A 56 -19.69 -1.65 -4.14
CA ALA A 56 -20.45 -0.69 -4.94
C ALA A 56 -20.46 -1.10 -6.42
N GLU A 57 -19.29 -1.38 -6.98
CA GLU A 57 -19.13 -1.81 -8.38
C GLU A 57 -18.02 -2.87 -8.49
N GLU A 58 -18.31 -4.01 -9.11
CA GLU A 58 -17.39 -5.15 -9.29
C GLU A 58 -16.35 -4.90 -10.41
N VAL A 59 -15.67 -3.76 -10.35
CA VAL A 59 -14.64 -3.33 -11.28
C VAL A 59 -13.44 -2.75 -10.53
N CYS A 60 -12.26 -2.87 -11.12
CA CYS A 60 -11.05 -2.24 -10.58
C CYS A 60 -11.17 -0.71 -10.61
N PRO A 61 -10.94 0.01 -9.51
CA PRO A 61 -11.03 1.48 -9.48
C PRO A 61 -10.01 2.18 -10.38
N SER A 62 -8.86 1.55 -10.64
CA SER A 62 -7.78 2.15 -11.45
C SER A 62 -7.98 1.94 -12.96
N CYS A 63 -8.40 0.73 -13.39
CA CYS A 63 -8.44 0.38 -14.81
C CYS A 63 -9.80 -0.11 -15.32
N ARG A 64 -10.80 -0.18 -14.43
CA ARG A 64 -12.17 -0.68 -14.71
C ARG A 64 -12.26 -2.13 -15.20
N HIS A 65 -11.17 -2.90 -15.12
CA HIS A 65 -11.19 -4.33 -15.41
C HIS A 65 -12.12 -5.06 -14.41
N PRO A 66 -12.92 -6.06 -14.84
CA PRO A 66 -13.78 -6.82 -13.93
C PRO A 66 -13.01 -7.39 -12.74
N ALA A 67 -13.56 -7.19 -11.54
CA ALA A 67 -12.89 -7.55 -10.30
C ALA A 67 -13.91 -8.02 -9.26
N ILE A 68 -13.57 -9.08 -8.54
CA ILE A 68 -14.39 -9.63 -7.45
C ILE A 68 -13.52 -9.87 -6.22
N GLU A 69 -14.14 -9.85 -5.05
CA GLU A 69 -13.48 -9.91 -3.75
C GLU A 69 -12.70 -11.23 -3.57
N SER A 70 -13.23 -12.35 -4.06
CA SER A 70 -12.57 -13.67 -4.01
C SER A 70 -11.27 -13.78 -4.83
N LYS A 71 -10.92 -12.75 -5.61
CA LYS A 71 -9.67 -12.67 -6.39
C LYS A 71 -8.64 -11.72 -5.79
N LEU A 72 -8.88 -11.22 -4.59
CA LEU A 72 -7.92 -10.44 -3.81
C LEU A 72 -6.90 -11.36 -3.14
N HIS A 73 -5.63 -10.97 -3.22
CA HIS A 73 -4.53 -11.66 -2.56
C HIS A 73 -3.67 -10.65 -1.82
N ASN A 74 -3.13 -11.02 -0.66
CA ASN A 74 -2.25 -10.14 0.10
C ASN A 74 -0.94 -9.91 -0.65
N ASN A 75 -0.54 -8.65 -0.76
CA ASN A 75 0.72 -8.23 -1.36
C ASN A 75 1.70 -7.80 -0.27
N LEU A 76 2.19 -8.79 0.49
CA LEU A 76 3.04 -8.56 1.66
C LEU A 76 4.31 -7.77 1.35
N VAL A 77 4.83 -7.89 0.13
CA VAL A 77 6.02 -7.13 -0.31
C VAL A 77 5.75 -5.63 -0.20
N VAL A 78 4.57 -5.17 -0.63
CA VAL A 78 4.21 -3.75 -0.55
C VAL A 78 4.08 -3.31 0.90
N ASP A 79 3.51 -4.12 1.79
CA ASP A 79 3.46 -3.80 3.23
C ASP A 79 4.87 -3.66 3.84
N TYR A 80 5.81 -4.54 3.48
CA TYR A 80 7.19 -4.43 3.93
C TYR A 80 7.89 -3.18 3.37
N LEU A 81 7.69 -2.87 2.09
CA LEU A 81 8.25 -1.66 1.46
C LEU A 81 7.73 -0.39 2.12
N VAL A 82 6.42 -0.30 2.37
CA VAL A 82 5.82 0.82 3.09
C VAL A 82 6.39 0.94 4.50
N GLY A 83 6.56 -0.18 5.21
CA GLY A 83 7.15 -0.19 6.55
C GLY A 83 8.58 0.37 6.57
N ILE A 84 9.42 -0.08 5.63
CA ILE A 84 10.80 0.42 5.46
C ILE A 84 10.78 1.90 5.08
N TRP A 85 9.97 2.29 4.11
CA TRP A 85 9.89 3.67 3.66
C TRP A 85 9.47 4.61 4.79
N LYS A 86 8.38 4.32 5.51
CA LYS A 86 7.92 5.12 6.66
C LYS A 86 9.01 5.29 7.73
N ALA A 87 9.77 4.25 8.02
CA ALA A 87 10.83 4.31 9.02
C ALA A 87 12.02 5.19 8.59
N ASN A 88 12.24 5.36 7.29
CA ASN A 88 13.40 6.06 6.74
C ASN A 88 13.05 7.39 6.05
N ARG A 89 11.77 7.66 5.77
CA ARG A 89 11.29 8.81 4.98
C ARG A 89 11.88 10.13 5.46
N LYS A 90 11.84 10.38 6.77
CA LYS A 90 12.42 11.60 7.38
C LYS A 90 13.92 11.71 7.12
N GLN A 91 14.66 10.62 7.23
CA GLN A 91 16.11 10.64 6.97
C GLN A 91 16.40 10.96 5.50
N VAL A 92 15.58 10.46 4.57
CA VAL A 92 15.71 10.80 3.13
C VAL A 92 15.43 12.29 2.90
N LEU A 93 14.39 12.85 3.53
CA LEU A 93 14.07 14.28 3.45
C LEU A 93 15.19 15.16 4.02
N ASP A 94 15.76 14.78 5.16
CA ASP A 94 16.85 15.53 5.79
C ASP A 94 18.10 15.52 4.90
N LEU A 95 18.43 14.37 4.29
CA LEU A 95 19.56 14.25 3.35
C LEU A 95 19.35 15.06 2.06
N GLU A 96 18.13 15.14 1.55
CA GLU A 96 17.81 15.97 0.38
C GLU A 96 18.06 17.46 0.68
N LYS A 97 17.55 17.95 1.83
CA LYS A 97 17.76 19.33 2.27
C LYS A 97 19.25 19.66 2.46
N GLU A 98 20.00 18.76 3.10
CA GLU A 98 21.45 18.91 3.26
C GLU A 98 22.17 18.97 1.89
N SER A 99 21.72 18.19 0.91
CA SER A 99 22.30 18.19 -0.45
C SER A 99 22.03 19.50 -1.21
N GLU A 100 20.86 20.10 -1.02
CA GLU A 100 20.52 21.40 -1.61
C GLU A 100 21.35 22.53 -0.97
N GLU A 101 21.45 22.55 0.36
CA GLU A 101 22.26 23.54 1.09
C GLU A 101 23.74 23.47 0.69
N THR A 102 24.30 22.27 0.56
CA THR A 102 25.69 22.09 0.10
C THR A 102 25.89 22.47 -1.37
N SER A 103 24.89 22.29 -2.24
CA SER A 103 24.95 22.77 -3.62
C SER A 103 24.99 24.30 -3.68
N LEU A 104 24.13 24.98 -2.92
CA LEU A 104 24.06 26.45 -2.89
C LEU A 104 25.34 27.10 -2.33
N MET A 105 26.02 26.45 -1.38
CA MET A 105 27.31 26.94 -0.87
C MET A 105 28.47 26.79 -1.86
N ARG A 106 28.38 25.88 -2.84
CA ARG A 106 29.44 25.63 -3.83
C ARG A 106 29.41 26.61 -5.01
N ASP A 107 28.25 27.19 -5.32
CA ASP A 107 28.08 28.13 -6.44
C ASP A 107 28.35 29.61 -6.10
N SER A 108 28.78 29.91 -4.87
CA SER A 108 29.26 31.26 -4.54
C SER A 108 30.60 31.53 -5.24
N PRO A 109 30.73 32.62 -6.04
CA PRO A 109 31.99 32.96 -6.68
C PRO A 109 33.04 33.23 -5.60
N MET A 110 34.12 32.46 -5.62
CA MET A 110 35.30 32.77 -4.82
C MET A 110 35.86 34.11 -5.32
N ASP A 111 35.59 35.19 -4.60
CA ASP A 111 36.19 36.50 -4.85
C ASP A 111 37.71 36.36 -4.75
N THR A 112 38.35 36.24 -5.91
CA THR A 112 39.79 36.11 -6.05
C THR A 112 40.39 37.51 -6.00
N SER A 113 40.34 38.11 -4.81
CA SER A 113 41.12 39.30 -4.49
C SER A 113 42.49 38.87 -3.99
N SER A 114 43.38 38.51 -4.93
CA SER A 114 44.81 38.38 -4.68
C SER A 114 45.58 39.37 -5.56
N GLN A 115 46.24 40.29 -4.89
CA GLN A 115 47.04 41.37 -5.46
C GLN A 115 48.21 40.83 -6.30
N THR A 116 48.27 41.29 -7.55
CA THR A 116 49.45 41.74 -8.31
C THR A 116 50.80 41.01 -8.14
N SER A 117 51.30 40.40 -9.23
CA SER A 117 52.42 40.95 -10.02
C SER A 117 52.76 40.09 -11.26
N ALA A 118 53.00 40.80 -12.37
CA ALA A 118 53.52 40.32 -13.67
C ALA A 118 54.98 39.80 -13.54
N ASN A 119 55.64 39.07 -14.47
CA ASN A 119 55.54 38.94 -15.94
C ASN A 119 56.37 37.68 -16.38
N PRO A 120 56.64 37.36 -17.68
CA PRO A 120 56.65 35.98 -18.20
C PRO A 120 58.05 35.54 -18.67
N THR A 121 58.22 34.28 -19.10
CA THR A 121 59.02 33.93 -20.29
C THR A 121 58.86 32.46 -20.67
N SER A 122 58.84 32.26 -21.98
CA SER A 122 58.63 31.04 -22.76
C SER A 122 59.78 30.01 -22.67
N SER A 123 59.45 28.71 -22.74
CA SER A 123 59.89 27.79 -23.83
C SER A 123 59.50 26.32 -23.52
N THR A 124 58.82 25.70 -24.49
CA THR A 124 58.68 24.24 -24.69
C THR A 124 60.00 23.65 -25.23
N PRO A 125 60.15 22.33 -25.55
CA PRO A 125 59.26 21.16 -25.44
C PRO A 125 59.94 19.98 -24.69
N THR A 126 59.29 18.84 -24.43
CA THR A 126 59.41 17.51 -25.11
C THR A 126 58.97 16.51 -24.00
N ARG A 127 58.28 15.38 -24.13
CA ARG A 127 58.45 14.24 -25.04
C ARG A 127 57.35 13.21 -24.69
N VAL A 128 56.79 12.63 -25.75
CA VAL A 128 56.00 11.40 -25.87
C VAL A 128 56.46 10.20 -25.02
N THR A 129 55.50 9.41 -24.49
CA THR A 129 55.28 7.95 -24.73
C THR A 129 53.99 7.53 -23.99
N ARG A 130 52.95 6.99 -24.66
CA ARG A 130 52.69 5.54 -24.87
C ARG A 130 52.81 4.73 -23.55
N SER A 131 51.87 3.90 -23.09
CA SER A 131 51.05 2.91 -23.79
C SER A 131 50.09 2.20 -22.81
N SER A 132 48.96 1.72 -23.33
CA SER A 132 48.29 0.41 -23.11
C SER A 132 47.91 -0.05 -21.68
N SER A 133 46.62 -0.19 -21.38
CA SER A 133 45.78 -1.41 -21.58
C SER A 133 46.06 -2.57 -20.62
N ARG A 134 44.98 -3.03 -19.94
CA ARG A 134 44.59 -4.41 -19.55
C ARG A 134 43.39 -4.24 -18.59
N ARG A 135 42.12 -4.45 -18.97
CA ARG A 135 41.40 -5.71 -19.26
C ARG A 135 41.84 -6.89 -18.39
N SER A 136 40.98 -7.28 -17.44
CA SER A 136 40.72 -8.68 -17.07
C SER A 136 39.28 -8.80 -16.57
N ALA A 137 38.49 -9.52 -17.36
CA ALA A 137 37.24 -10.15 -16.94
C ALA A 137 37.55 -11.61 -16.59
N SER A 138 36.83 -12.19 -15.63
CA SER A 138 36.59 -13.64 -15.56
C SER A 138 35.64 -13.99 -14.43
N GLN A 139 34.39 -14.34 -14.78
CA GLN A 139 33.75 -15.55 -14.25
C GLN A 139 34.44 -16.79 -14.87
N PRO A 140 34.34 -17.97 -14.23
CA PRO A 140 33.30 -18.98 -14.55
C PRO A 140 32.82 -19.69 -13.26
N SER A 141 31.92 -20.68 -13.17
CA SER A 141 30.85 -21.32 -13.95
C SER A 141 30.47 -22.59 -13.15
N SER A 142 29.18 -22.95 -13.14
CA SER A 142 28.53 -24.29 -13.05
C SER A 142 28.99 -25.38 -12.05
N ALA A 143 28.00 -25.99 -11.38
CA ALA A 143 27.70 -27.43 -11.49
C ALA A 143 26.38 -27.80 -10.81
N GLU A 144 25.57 -28.57 -11.52
CA GLU A 144 24.33 -29.25 -11.12
C GLU A 144 24.64 -30.57 -10.37
N THR A 145 23.73 -31.07 -9.51
CA THR A 145 23.16 -32.44 -9.59
C THR A 145 22.17 -32.79 -8.45
N GLU A 146 20.98 -33.23 -8.88
CA GLU A 146 20.19 -34.42 -8.51
C GLU A 146 19.87 -34.85 -7.04
N THR A 147 18.57 -34.73 -6.73
CA THR A 147 17.61 -35.73 -6.18
C THR A 147 18.10 -36.97 -5.42
N VAL A 148 17.54 -37.21 -4.22
CA VAL A 148 16.95 -38.51 -3.78
C VAL A 148 15.80 -38.27 -2.80
N THR A 149 14.74 -39.06 -2.99
CA THR A 149 13.48 -39.25 -2.24
C THR A 149 13.64 -39.75 -0.80
N GLU A 150 12.77 -39.35 0.13
CA GLU A 150 12.15 -40.31 1.06
C GLU A 150 10.86 -39.77 1.68
N ALA A 151 9.78 -40.54 1.51
CA ALA A 151 8.49 -40.32 2.13
C ALA A 151 8.47 -41.01 3.50
N VAL A 152 8.13 -40.28 4.55
CA VAL A 152 7.78 -40.87 5.85
C VAL A 152 6.35 -40.45 6.18
N ALA A 153 5.45 -41.43 6.08
CA ALA A 153 4.09 -41.34 6.55
C ALA A 153 4.11 -41.24 8.08
N VAL A 154 3.55 -40.15 8.61
CA VAL A 154 3.20 -40.04 10.03
C VAL A 154 1.72 -39.67 10.10
N THR A 155 0.91 -40.67 10.43
CA THR A 155 -0.47 -40.49 10.89
C THR A 155 -0.47 -39.81 12.27
N PRO A 156 -1.29 -38.77 12.50
CA PRO A 156 -1.73 -38.44 13.83
C PRO A 156 -3.17 -38.93 14.03
N THR A 157 -3.29 -39.87 14.96
CA THR A 157 -4.51 -40.31 15.62
C THR A 157 -5.38 -39.12 16.03
N GLN A 158 -6.66 -39.21 15.69
CA GLN A 158 -7.69 -38.24 16.04
C GLN A 158 -7.81 -38.10 17.56
N THR A 159 -7.73 -36.86 18.04
CA THR A 159 -8.29 -36.48 19.34
C THR A 159 -9.36 -35.43 19.03
N LEU A 160 -10.62 -35.79 19.24
CA LEU A 160 -11.79 -34.96 18.99
C LEU A 160 -11.89 -33.89 20.07
N THR A 161 -11.68 -32.63 19.70
CA THR A 161 -12.09 -31.48 20.52
C THR A 161 -12.62 -30.37 19.61
N GLU A 162 -13.95 -30.23 19.60
CA GLU A 162 -14.73 -28.99 19.43
C GLU A 162 -14.10 -27.85 18.58
N THR A 163 -14.08 -27.97 17.25
CA THR A 163 -13.74 -26.83 16.36
C THR A 163 -14.49 -26.85 15.03
N SER A 164 -15.71 -27.40 15.02
CA SER A 164 -16.46 -27.62 13.77
C SER A 164 -17.46 -26.51 13.41
N VAL A 165 -17.53 -25.40 14.16
CA VAL A 165 -18.55 -24.36 13.95
C VAL A 165 -18.00 -23.10 13.27
N GLU A 166 -16.67 -22.88 13.27
CA GLU A 166 -16.08 -21.62 12.79
C GLU A 166 -15.62 -21.65 11.33
N VAL A 167 -15.57 -22.81 10.67
CA VAL A 167 -15.01 -22.94 9.31
C VAL A 167 -16.06 -22.76 8.20
N GLU A 168 -17.35 -22.88 8.49
CA GLU A 168 -18.41 -22.83 7.47
C GLU A 168 -18.94 -21.41 7.15
N LEU A 169 -18.62 -20.40 7.97
CA LEU A 169 -19.04 -19.01 7.73
C LEU A 169 -18.13 -18.28 6.72
N ASN A 170 -16.87 -18.71 6.56
CA ASN A 170 -15.86 -17.97 5.78
C ASN A 170 -16.03 -18.07 4.26
N GLY A 171 -16.83 -19.00 3.73
CA GLY A 171 -17.04 -19.18 2.29
C GLY A 171 -18.34 -18.60 1.73
N MET A 172 -19.32 -18.29 2.58
CA MET A 172 -20.68 -17.95 2.14
C MET A 172 -20.97 -16.44 2.15
N TYR A 173 -20.14 -15.65 2.86
CA TYR A 173 -20.41 -14.22 3.08
C TYR A 173 -19.61 -13.26 2.18
N ASN A 174 -18.60 -13.76 1.47
CA ASN A 174 -17.75 -12.99 0.55
C ASN A 174 -18.44 -12.59 -0.76
N ASP A 175 -19.64 -13.12 -1.01
CA ASP A 175 -20.45 -12.84 -2.19
C ASP A 175 -21.85 -12.34 -1.79
N LEU A 176 -22.05 -11.66 -0.65
CA LEU A 176 -23.40 -11.25 -0.24
C LEU A 176 -24.00 -10.26 -1.25
N PRO A 177 -24.84 -10.70 -2.20
CA PRO A 177 -25.41 -9.81 -3.17
C PRO A 177 -26.46 -9.00 -2.42
N GLN A 178 -26.72 -7.78 -2.89
CA GLN A 178 -27.79 -6.94 -2.34
C GLN A 178 -29.15 -7.69 -2.27
N SER A 179 -29.33 -8.74 -3.09
CA SER A 179 -30.48 -9.64 -3.09
C SER A 179 -30.63 -10.51 -1.83
N VAL A 180 -29.54 -10.91 -1.15
CA VAL A 180 -29.62 -11.75 0.06
C VAL A 180 -30.19 -10.96 1.25
N TYR A 181 -29.78 -9.70 1.42
CA TYR A 181 -30.34 -8.81 2.44
C TYR A 181 -31.81 -8.43 2.20
N ASN A 182 -32.24 -8.44 0.93
CA ASN A 182 -33.65 -8.22 0.58
C ASN A 182 -34.55 -9.36 1.09
N LEU A 183 -34.04 -10.59 1.10
CA LEU A 183 -34.73 -11.79 1.60
C LEU A 183 -34.64 -11.95 3.13
N GLU A 184 -33.69 -11.26 3.77
CA GLU A 184 -33.51 -11.33 5.20
C GLU A 184 -34.53 -10.47 5.97
N SER A 185 -35.19 -11.04 6.97
CA SER A 185 -36.10 -10.27 7.82
C SER A 185 -35.30 -9.38 8.77
N GLN A 186 -35.85 -8.21 9.11
CA GLN A 186 -35.22 -7.31 10.08
C GLN A 186 -34.97 -8.01 11.43
N ALA A 187 -35.85 -8.95 11.81
CA ALA A 187 -35.71 -9.72 13.05
C ALA A 187 -34.47 -10.64 13.03
N ARG A 188 -34.19 -11.28 11.89
CA ARG A 188 -33.01 -12.14 11.72
C ARG A 188 -31.73 -11.30 11.73
N LEU A 189 -31.71 -10.19 11.00
CA LEU A 189 -30.57 -9.28 10.96
C LEU A 189 -30.24 -8.68 12.33
N LYS A 190 -31.26 -8.31 13.12
CA LYS A 190 -31.05 -7.90 14.52
C LYS A 190 -30.45 -9.02 15.37
N LYS A 191 -30.86 -10.27 15.14
CA LYS A 191 -30.30 -11.43 15.84
C LYS A 191 -28.82 -11.61 15.51
N GLU A 192 -28.47 -11.60 14.22
CA GLU A 192 -27.08 -11.74 13.76
C GLU A 192 -26.18 -10.64 14.33
N LEU A 193 -26.64 -9.39 14.30
CA LEU A 193 -25.92 -8.27 14.93
C LEU A 193 -25.73 -8.47 16.45
N ARG A 194 -26.75 -8.94 17.18
CA ARG A 194 -26.61 -9.25 18.61
C ARG A 194 -25.61 -10.38 18.86
N ASP A 195 -25.64 -11.43 18.05
CA ASP A 195 -24.74 -12.57 18.17
C ASP A 195 -23.27 -12.14 17.93
N LEU A 196 -23.04 -11.17 17.02
CA LEU A 196 -21.75 -10.52 16.80
C LEU A 196 -21.38 -9.47 17.87
N GLY A 197 -22.27 -9.21 18.83
CA GLY A 197 -22.08 -8.20 19.88
C GLY A 197 -22.09 -6.76 19.35
N LEU A 198 -22.86 -6.50 18.28
CA LEU A 198 -23.04 -5.21 17.62
C LEU A 198 -24.40 -4.57 17.99
N PRO A 199 -24.53 -3.24 17.89
CA PRO A 199 -25.81 -2.56 18.08
C PRO A 199 -26.88 -3.04 17.08
N ASP A 200 -28.06 -3.41 17.58
CA ASP A 200 -29.18 -3.96 16.79
C ASP A 200 -30.41 -3.02 16.68
N HIS A 201 -30.23 -1.75 17.02
CA HIS A 201 -31.23 -0.70 16.85
C HIS A 201 -31.08 0.01 15.50
N GLY A 202 -32.13 0.73 15.10
CA GLY A 202 -32.23 1.41 13.80
C GLY A 202 -33.24 0.76 12.86
N ASP A 203 -33.41 1.39 11.70
CA ASP A 203 -34.21 0.84 10.60
C ASP A 203 -33.48 -0.30 9.88
N LYS A 204 -34.16 -0.99 8.96
CA LYS A 204 -33.56 -2.14 8.25
C LYS A 204 -32.31 -1.73 7.46
N ALA A 205 -32.29 -0.52 6.88
CA ALA A 205 -31.16 -0.01 6.10
C ALA A 205 -29.90 0.18 6.97
N ALA A 206 -30.03 0.81 8.14
CA ALA A 206 -28.92 0.98 9.08
C ALA A 206 -28.35 -0.35 9.55
N LEU A 207 -29.22 -1.34 9.83
CA LEU A 207 -28.78 -2.68 10.24
C LEU A 207 -28.01 -3.39 9.11
N ILE A 208 -28.47 -3.28 7.85
CA ILE A 208 -27.78 -3.88 6.70
C ILE A 208 -26.41 -3.24 6.53
N GLN A 209 -26.36 -1.91 6.58
CA GLN A 209 -25.12 -1.16 6.41
C GLN A 209 -24.12 -1.50 7.51
N ARG A 210 -24.56 -1.56 8.77
CA ARG A 210 -23.72 -1.99 9.90
C ARG A 210 -23.13 -3.38 9.68
N HIS A 211 -23.96 -4.34 9.28
CA HIS A 211 -23.50 -5.70 9.02
C HIS A 211 -22.49 -5.76 7.87
N LYS A 212 -22.81 -5.14 6.72
CA LYS A 212 -21.90 -5.05 5.57
C LYS A 212 -20.55 -4.43 5.94
N THR A 213 -20.56 -3.30 6.66
CA THR A 213 -19.33 -2.64 7.07
C THR A 213 -18.52 -3.53 8.02
N TYR A 214 -19.17 -4.21 8.98
CA TYR A 214 -18.50 -5.14 9.86
C TYR A 214 -17.82 -6.29 9.10
N LEU A 215 -18.50 -6.90 8.14
CA LEU A 215 -17.93 -7.97 7.32
C LEU A 215 -16.72 -7.49 6.50
N SER A 216 -16.79 -6.28 5.93
CA SER A 216 -15.66 -5.69 5.21
C SER A 216 -14.47 -5.40 6.12
N ILE A 217 -14.72 -4.88 7.32
CA ILE A 217 -13.69 -4.67 8.35
C ILE A 217 -13.07 -6.00 8.79
N TYR A 218 -13.90 -7.02 9.01
CA TYR A 218 -13.46 -8.35 9.43
C TYR A 218 -12.61 -9.02 8.36
N SER A 219 -13.04 -8.99 7.11
CA SER A 219 -12.27 -9.58 6.00
C SER A 219 -10.93 -8.87 5.82
N ALA A 220 -10.92 -7.53 5.92
CA ALA A 220 -9.66 -6.77 5.91
C ALA A 220 -8.77 -7.04 7.13
N ASN A 221 -9.37 -7.44 8.25
CA ASN A 221 -8.63 -7.84 9.44
C ASN A 221 -7.97 -9.21 9.28
N GLU A 222 -8.65 -10.15 8.62
CA GLU A 222 -8.06 -11.46 8.28
C GLU A 222 -6.86 -11.33 7.33
N ASP A 223 -6.88 -10.33 6.44
CA ASP A 223 -5.73 -10.04 5.57
C ASP A 223 -4.53 -9.45 6.32
N SER A 224 -4.76 -8.86 7.49
CA SER A 224 -3.72 -8.13 8.23
C SER A 224 -2.66 -9.08 8.79
N LEU A 225 -1.38 -8.68 8.68
CA LEU A 225 -0.29 -9.34 9.39
C LEU A 225 -0.43 -9.27 10.92
N ASN A 226 -1.21 -8.30 11.42
CA ASN A 226 -1.49 -8.09 12.83
C ASN A 226 -3.01 -7.97 13.01
N PRO A 227 -3.76 -9.08 13.01
CA PRO A 227 -5.20 -9.06 13.14
C PRO A 227 -5.59 -8.54 14.53
N LEU A 228 -6.60 -7.68 14.56
CA LEU A 228 -7.24 -7.17 15.76
C LEU A 228 -8.25 -8.18 16.31
N ASP A 229 -8.51 -8.08 17.62
CA ASP A 229 -9.55 -8.86 18.27
C ASP A 229 -10.96 -8.33 17.95
N ALA A 230 -11.97 -9.17 18.20
CA ALA A 230 -13.37 -8.80 17.95
C ALA A 230 -13.80 -7.54 18.71
N LYS A 231 -13.18 -7.22 19.85
CA LYS A 231 -13.50 -5.99 20.61
C LYS A 231 -13.00 -4.74 19.88
N ALA A 232 -11.78 -4.76 19.39
CA ALA A 232 -11.18 -3.68 18.62
C ALA A 232 -11.91 -3.47 17.28
N LEU A 233 -12.32 -4.54 16.59
CA LEU A 233 -13.12 -4.43 15.36
C LEU A 233 -14.47 -3.72 15.59
N ARG A 234 -15.17 -4.08 16.68
CA ARG A 234 -16.42 -3.41 17.07
C ARG A 234 -16.21 -1.94 17.40
N LYS A 235 -15.11 -1.61 18.09
CA LYS A 235 -14.73 -0.22 18.38
C LYS A 235 -14.50 0.56 17.08
N LYS A 236 -13.74 -0.01 16.14
CA LYS A 236 -13.46 0.61 14.84
C LYS A 236 -14.75 0.87 14.05
N LEU A 237 -15.67 -0.09 14.02
CA LEU A 237 -16.98 0.09 13.39
C LEU A 237 -17.79 1.21 14.04
N ALA A 238 -17.80 1.30 15.37
CA ALA A 238 -18.52 2.36 16.08
C ALA A 238 -17.96 3.76 15.78
N GLU A 239 -16.63 3.89 15.72
CA GLU A 239 -15.95 5.14 15.33
C GLU A 239 -16.31 5.54 13.89
N GLU A 240 -16.37 4.57 12.96
CA GLU A 240 -16.78 4.82 11.58
C GLU A 240 -18.25 5.25 11.46
N GLU A 241 -19.17 4.61 12.20
CA GLU A 241 -20.59 5.02 12.24
C GLU A 241 -20.75 6.45 12.76
N GLU A 242 -19.98 6.84 13.78
CA GLU A 242 -19.98 8.20 14.32
C GLU A 242 -19.50 9.22 13.28
N ILE A 243 -18.40 8.92 12.57
CA ILE A 243 -17.88 9.77 11.49
C ILE A 243 -18.92 9.91 10.36
N GLN A 244 -19.57 8.82 9.97
CA GLN A 244 -20.56 8.84 8.91
C GLN A 244 -21.82 9.64 9.30
N SER A 245 -22.25 9.55 10.56
CA SER A 245 -23.37 10.36 11.09
C SER A 245 -23.07 11.87 11.08
N ARG A 246 -21.80 12.24 11.26
CA ARG A 246 -21.32 13.64 11.19
C ARG A 246 -21.13 14.13 9.76
N GLY A 247 -20.72 13.24 8.84
CA GLY A 247 -20.38 13.55 7.45
C GLY A 247 -21.56 13.70 6.49
N ALA A 248 -22.75 13.18 6.83
CA ALA A 248 -23.97 13.27 6.00
C ALA A 248 -24.46 14.72 5.70
N GLY A 249 -23.79 15.75 6.23
CA GLY A 249 -24.03 17.17 5.93
C GLY A 249 -23.07 17.85 4.94
N LYS A 250 -22.01 17.19 4.43
CA LYS A 250 -21.04 17.80 3.50
C LYS A 250 -20.90 16.97 2.22
N LYS A 251 -21.36 17.50 1.07
CA LYS A 251 -21.00 16.99 -0.26
C LYS A 251 -19.53 17.33 -0.52
N VAL A 252 -18.69 16.35 -0.83
CA VAL A 252 -17.31 16.54 -1.26
C VAL A 252 -17.29 16.59 -2.79
N GLU A 253 -16.68 17.62 -3.35
CA GLU A 253 -16.55 17.85 -4.79
C GLU A 253 -15.48 16.94 -5.40
N ASP A 254 -15.79 16.43 -6.60
CA ASP A 254 -15.20 15.25 -7.23
C ASP A 254 -14.12 15.68 -8.24
N ASN A 255 -12.98 16.21 -7.77
CA ASN A 255 -11.98 16.84 -8.66
C ASN A 255 -10.57 16.20 -8.65
N ASP A 256 -10.31 15.17 -7.86
CA ASP A 256 -8.93 14.67 -7.64
C ASP A 256 -8.58 13.37 -8.37
N ILE A 257 -9.47 12.83 -9.21
CA ILE A 257 -9.19 11.60 -9.98
C ILE A 257 -8.48 11.91 -11.31
N GLU A 258 -8.66 13.11 -11.87
CA GLU A 258 -8.20 13.42 -13.23
C GLU A 258 -6.72 13.79 -13.32
N GLN A 259 -6.11 14.28 -12.21
CA GLN A 259 -4.70 14.68 -12.21
C GLN A 259 -3.72 13.50 -12.22
N HIS A 260 -4.11 12.33 -11.70
CA HIS A 260 -3.21 11.17 -11.64
C HIS A 260 -3.08 10.44 -12.99
N ASN A 261 -4.07 10.55 -13.88
CA ASN A 261 -3.99 9.97 -15.23
C ASN A 261 -3.02 10.72 -16.15
N ILE A 262 -2.74 12.00 -15.88
CA ILE A 262 -1.86 12.83 -16.73
C ILE A 262 -0.37 12.51 -16.51
N LEU A 263 0.01 11.97 -15.34
CA LEU A 263 1.40 11.64 -15.05
C LEU A 263 1.85 10.26 -15.57
N PHE A 264 0.92 9.37 -15.89
CA PHE A 264 1.25 8.02 -16.39
C PHE A 264 1.44 7.94 -17.91
N GLU A 265 0.95 8.91 -18.70
CA GLU A 265 1.13 8.92 -20.17
C GLU A 265 2.55 9.27 -20.62
N HIS A 266 3.46 9.66 -19.71
CA HIS A 266 4.82 10.06 -20.05
C HIS A 266 5.89 8.96 -19.95
N TYR A 267 5.52 7.72 -19.61
CA TYR A 267 6.48 6.59 -19.54
C TYR A 267 6.34 5.54 -20.65
N GLU A 268 5.46 5.75 -21.63
CA GLU A 268 5.46 4.99 -22.88
C GLU A 268 5.70 5.93 -24.08
N ALA A 269 6.95 6.40 -24.25
CA ALA A 269 7.44 6.98 -25.49
C ALA A 269 8.97 6.81 -25.62
#